data_AF-A0A445BDH7-F1
#
_entry.id   AF-A0A445BDH7-F1
#
_cell.length_a   1.000
_cell.length_b   1.000
_cell.length_c   1.000
_cell.angle_alpha   90.00
_cell.angle_beta   90.00
_cell.angle_gamma   90.00
#
_symmetry.space_group_name_H-M   'P 1'
#
loop_
_entity.id
_entity.type
_entity.pdbx_description
1 polymer ?
#
loop_
_entity_poly.entity_id
_entity_poly.type
_entity_poly.pdbx_seq_one_letter_code
_entity_poly.pdbx_strand_id
1 'polypeptide(L)' 'MMAGHYLIAQRWRPFFLTTEKAVKKIVAWICIPNLPVELYNHRFLWRVGSTLGHMLKIDCTM' A
#
# COMPACT_ATOMS: atom_id res chain seq x y z
N MET A 1 8.46 7.84 1.21
CA MET A 1 9.58 6.88 1.30
C MET A 1 10.82 7.68 1.65
N MET A 2 11.44 7.41 2.79
CA MET A 2 12.68 8.08 3.21
C MET A 2 13.78 7.04 3.23
N ALA A 3 14.87 7.25 2.47
CA ALA A 3 16.01 6.33 2.38
C ALA A 3 15.64 4.85 2.10
N GLY A 4 14.61 4.58 1.28
CA GLY A 4 14.18 3.21 0.97
C GLY A 4 13.32 2.53 2.05
N HIS A 5 12.98 3.25 3.13
CA HIS A 5 12.11 2.74 4.18
C HIS A 5 10.69 3.33 4.08
N TYR A 6 9.70 2.47 4.38
CA TYR A 6 8.31 2.85 4.53
C TYR A 6 8.08 3.41 5.93
N LEU A 7 7.53 4.62 6.00
CA LEU A 7 7.07 5.19 7.26
C LEU A 7 5.66 4.70 7.53
N ILE A 8 5.42 4.16 8.72
CA ILE A 8 4.10 3.74 9.17
C ILE A 8 3.56 4.82 10.10
N ALA A 9 2.46 5.45 9.70
CA ALA A 9 1.72 6.37 10.55
C ALA A 9 0.58 5.63 11.25
N GLN A 10 0.31 6.02 12.49
CA GLN A 10 -0.80 5.50 13.29
C GLN A 10 -1.53 6.65 13.95
N ARG A 11 -2.84 6.50 14.19
CA ARG A 11 -3.61 7.49 14.94
C ARG A 11 -3.06 7.59 16.36
N TRP A 12 -2.90 8.82 16.85
CA TRP A 12 -2.47 9.07 18.21
C TRP A 12 -3.45 8.44 19.20
N ARG A 13 -2.91 7.86 20.28
CA ARG A 13 -3.68 7.32 21.40
C ARG A 13 -2.96 7.63 22.71
N PRO A 14 -3.69 7.90 23.81
CA PRO A 14 -3.08 7.95 25.13
C PRO A 14 -2.51 6.57 25.50
N PHE A 15 -1.42 6.56 26.28
CA PHE A 15 -0.69 5.34 26.70
C PHE A 15 -0.11 4.53 25.52
N PHE A 16 0.65 5.19 24.64
CA PHE A 16 1.36 4.52 23.56
C PHE A 16 2.56 3.72 24.12
N LEU A 17 2.35 2.42 24.34
CA LEU A 17 3.42 1.46 24.57
C LEU A 17 4.01 1.00 23.22
N THR A 18 5.30 1.24 23.01
CA THR A 18 6.05 0.86 21.80
C THR A 18 6.14 -0.66 21.61
N THR A 19 6.21 -1.41 22.71
CA THR A 19 6.42 -2.87 22.73
C THR A 19 5.16 -3.68 22.46
N GLU A 20 3.98 -3.18 22.81
CA GLU A 20 2.71 -3.91 22.62
C GLU A 20 2.11 -3.75 21.22
N LYS A 21 2.59 -2.78 20.45
CA LYS A 21 1.93 -2.34 19.24
C LYS A 21 2.63 -2.88 17.99
N ALA A 22 2.64 -4.21 17.85
CA ALA A 22 2.91 -4.82 16.56
C ALA A 22 1.85 -4.32 15.55
N VAL A 23 2.29 -3.63 14.51
CA VAL A 23 1.39 -3.14 13.45
C VAL A 23 0.86 -4.35 12.69
N LYS A 24 -0.41 -4.71 12.92
CA LYS A 24 -1.00 -5.93 12.36
C LYS A 24 -1.33 -5.81 10.87
N LYS A 25 -1.70 -4.61 10.41
CA LYS A 25 -2.07 -4.32 9.02
C LYS A 25 -1.68 -2.89 8.67
N ILE A 26 -1.19 -2.70 7.45
CA ILE A 26 -0.90 -1.38 6.86
C ILE A 26 -1.59 -1.28 5.51
N VAL A 27 -1.89 -0.05 5.10
CA VAL A 27 -2.26 0.26 3.72
C VAL A 27 -1.06 0.92 3.08
N ALA A 28 -0.58 0.34 1.99
CA ALA A 28 0.53 0.87 1.22
C ALA A 28 0.07 1.22 -0.19
N TRP A 29 0.58 2.34 -0.70
CA TRP A 29 0.43 2.73 -2.09
C TRP A 29 1.57 2.12 -2.89
N ILE A 30 1.23 1.37 -3.93
CA ILE A 30 2.20 0.69 -4.79
C ILE A 30 2.07 1.28 -6.19
N CYS A 31 3.16 1.88 -6.66
CA CYS A 31 3.27 2.38 -8.03
C CYS A 31 4.16 1.42 -8.82
N ILE A 32 3.69 0.97 -9.98
CA ILE A 32 4.48 0.14 -10.89
C ILE A 32 5.04 1.07 -11.98
N PRO A 33 6.32 1.49 -11.90
CA PRO A 33 6.90 2.34 -12.93
C PRO A 33 7.00 1.59 -14.25
N ASN A 34 6.86 2.32 -15.36
CA ASN A 34 6.99 1.79 -16.72
C ASN A 34 6.05 0.62 -17.04
N LEU A 35 4.87 0.55 -16.42
CA LEU A 35 3.86 -0.43 -16.80
C LEU A 35 3.40 -0.14 -18.24
N PRO A 36 3.50 -1.12 -19.17
CA PRO A 36 2.99 -0.97 -20.52
C PRO A 36 1.51 -0.58 -20.52
N VAL A 37 1.12 0.32 -21.44
CA VAL A 37 -0.25 0.85 -21.51
C VAL A 37 -1.30 -0.25 -21.71
N GLU A 38 -0.95 -1.32 -22.43
CA GLU A 38 -1.82 -2.49 -22.65
C GLU A 38 -2.21 -3.21 -21.33
N LEU A 39 -1.33 -3.13 -20.34
CA LEU A 39 -1.53 -3.72 -19.02
C LEU A 39 -2.27 -2.76 -18.06
N TYR A 40 -2.52 -1.51 -18.46
CA TYR A 40 -3.29 -0.53 -17.70
C TYR A 40 -4.80 -0.81 -17.82
N ASN A 41 -5.21 -2.03 -17.50
CA ASN A 41 -6.61 -2.43 -17.43
C ASN A 41 -6.96 -2.86 -16.00
N HIS A 42 -8.20 -2.58 -15.60
CA HIS A 42 -8.66 -2.82 -14.24
C HIS A 42 -8.48 -4.29 -13.80
N ARG A 43 -8.73 -5.26 -14.68
CA ARG A 43 -8.61 -6.69 -14.34
C ARG A 43 -7.16 -7.09 -14.03
N PHE A 44 -6.22 -6.62 -14.83
CA PHE A 44 -4.79 -6.89 -14.64
C PHE A 44 -4.30 -6.24 -13.34
N LEU A 45 -4.55 -4.95 -13.17
CA LEU A 45 -4.15 -4.20 -11.98
C LEU A 45 -4.75 -4.81 -10.70
N TRP A 46 -6.02 -5.20 -10.75
CA TRP A 46 -6.67 -5.86 -9.62
C TRP A 46 -6.03 -7.20 -9.27
N ARG A 47 -5.69 -8.01 -10.28
CA ARG A 47 -5.08 -9.33 -10.09
C ARG A 47 -3.66 -9.20 -9.51
N VAL A 48 -2.87 -8.27 -10.03
CA VAL A 48 -1.52 -7.98 -9.50
C VAL A 48 -1.61 -7.52 -8.05
N GLY A 49 -2.46 -6.54 -7.76
CA GLY A 49 -2.60 -6.03 -6.39
C GLY A 49 -3.15 -7.07 -5.41
N SER A 50 -4.09 -7.91 -5.86
CA SER A 50 -4.63 -9.02 -5.06
C SER A 50 -3.59 -10.12 -4.79
N THR A 51 -2.57 -10.22 -5.64
CA THR A 51 -1.45 -11.15 -5.44
C THR A 51 -0.45 -10.62 -4.41
N LEU A 52 -0.28 -9.29 -4.36
CA LEU A 52 0.59 -8.63 -3.37
C LEU A 52 -0.07 -8.55 -1.98
N GLY A 53 -1.39 -8.54 -1.91
CA GLY A 53 -2.13 -8.51 -0.65
C GLY A 53 -3.61 -8.21 -0.86
N HIS A 54 -4.26 -7.68 0.17
CA HIS A 54 -5.66 -7.27 0.04
C HIS A 54 -5.76 -5.94 -0.73
N MET A 55 -6.13 -6.00 -2.00
CA MET A 55 -6.35 -4.83 -2.83
C MET A 55 -7.54 -4.00 -2.31
N LEU A 56 -7.34 -2.69 -2.11
CA LEU A 56 -8.37 -1.78 -1.63
C LEU A 56 -8.96 -0.90 -2.74
N LYS A 57 -8.09 -0.32 -3.56
CA LYS A 57 -8.46 0.62 -4.62
C LYS A 57 -7.37 0.64 -5.68
N ILE A 58 -7.77 0.86 -6.94
CA ILE A 58 -6.89 1.25 -8.02
C ILE A 58 -7.06 2.75 -8.22
N ASP A 59 -5.94 3.48 -8.24
CA ASP A 59 -5.97 4.92 -8.49
C ASP A 59 -5.66 5.17 -9.96
N CYS A 60 -6.68 5.62 -10.68
CA CYS A 60 -6.65 5.92 -12.11
C CYS A 60 -6.93 7.41 -12.35
N THR A 61 -6.42 8.27 -11.47
CA THR A 61 -6.41 9.71 -11.76
C THR A 61 -5.36 9.97 -12.83
N MET A 62 -5.84 10.31 -14.02
CA MET A 62 -5.06 10.90 -15.10
C MET A 62 -4.48 12.25 -14.69
#